data_AF-A0A382NNQ7-F1
#
_entry.id   AF-A0A382NNQ7-F1
#
_cell.length_a   1.000
_cell.length_b   1.000
_cell.length_c   1.000
_cell.angle_alpha   90.00
_cell.angle_beta   90.00
_cell.angle_gamma   90.00
#
_symmetry.space_group_name_H-M   'P 1'
#
loop_
_entity.id
_entity.type
_entity.pdbx_description
1 polymer ?
#
loop_
_entity_poly.entity_id
_entity_poly.type
_entity_poly.pdbx_seq_one_letter_code
_entity_poly.pdbx_strand_id
1 'polypeptide(L)'
;MIEHLNKDGFVWWQGVVKNRKDPLKIGRCQVRILGYHDDEKNIPDKDLPWAYPAMPINVRPNSVATGLVEGVWVLGFFRDGHDAQEPVITHLINYGRARDDDSYKPAEKTLYTENFINII
;
A
#
# COMPACT_ATOMS: atom_id res chain seq x y z
N MET A 1 30.78 -2.08 11.36
CA MET A 1 30.46 -2.75 10.09
C MET A 1 29.16 -2.16 9.58
N ILE A 2 29.13 -1.71 8.32
CA ILE A 2 27.86 -1.35 7.67
C ILE A 2 27.26 -2.68 7.20
N GLU A 3 26.24 -3.15 7.91
CA GLU A 3 25.43 -4.26 7.41
C GLU A 3 24.77 -3.80 6.10
N HIS A 4 24.90 -4.63 5.05
CA HIS A 4 24.34 -4.31 3.75
C HIS A 4 22.82 -4.42 3.83
N LEU A 5 22.11 -3.42 3.28
CA LEU A 5 20.65 -3.45 3.16
C LEU A 5 20.23 -4.71 2.38
N ASN A 6 19.13 -5.34 2.80
CA ASN A 6 18.48 -6.46 2.12
C ASN A 6 19.16 -7.84 2.23
N LYS A 7 19.73 -8.20 3.39
CA LYS A 7 20.10 -9.61 3.65
C LYS A 7 18.87 -10.51 3.80
N ASP A 8 17.75 -9.94 4.25
CA ASP A 8 16.51 -10.67 4.54
C ASP A 8 15.58 -10.82 3.33
N GLY A 9 16.04 -10.41 2.14
CA GLY A 9 15.36 -10.65 0.86
C GLY A 9 14.31 -9.60 0.49
N PHE A 10 14.03 -9.51 -0.81
CA PHE A 10 13.04 -8.59 -1.36
C PHE A 10 11.63 -9.16 -1.16
N VAL A 11 10.95 -8.68 -0.13
CA VAL A 11 9.57 -9.08 0.18
C VAL A 11 8.60 -8.07 -0.43
N TRP A 12 7.99 -8.44 -1.55
CA TRP A 12 6.97 -7.64 -2.22
C TRP A 12 5.57 -7.95 -1.68
N TRP A 13 4.64 -7.02 -1.86
CA TRP A 13 3.28 -7.16 -1.38
C TRP A 13 2.26 -6.38 -2.21
N GLN A 14 0.99 -6.77 -2.09
CA GLN A 14 -0.16 -6.03 -2.60
C GLN A 14 -1.10 -5.66 -1.46
N GLY A 15 -1.81 -4.55 -1.59
CA GLY A 15 -2.76 -4.12 -0.58
C GLY A 15 -3.68 -3.00 -1.04
N VAL A 16 -4.64 -2.68 -0.17
CA VAL A 16 -5.67 -1.66 -0.43
C VAL A 16 -5.42 -0.47 0.47
N VAL A 17 -5.42 0.74 -0.11
CA VAL A 17 -5.31 1.99 0.65
C VAL A 17 -6.56 2.17 1.52
N LYS A 18 -6.39 2.36 2.82
CA LYS A 18 -7.48 2.56 3.79
C LYS A 18 -7.56 3.99 4.31
N ASN A 19 -6.42 4.67 4.39
CA ASN A 19 -6.35 6.06 4.85
C ASN A 19 -5.17 6.79 4.20
N ARG A 20 -5.42 8.00 3.70
CA ARG A 20 -4.40 8.89 3.12
C ARG A 20 -4.18 10.19 3.89
N LYS A 21 -4.89 10.39 5.01
CA LYS A 21 -4.80 11.59 5.84
C LYS A 21 -3.55 11.54 6.72
N ASP A 22 -2.38 11.55 6.08
CA ASP A 22 -1.09 11.52 6.75
C ASP A 22 -0.92 12.75 7.65
N PRO A 23 -0.78 12.59 8.98
CA PRO A 23 -0.59 13.71 9.89
C PRO A 23 0.69 14.51 9.59
N LEU A 24 1.72 13.86 9.03
CA LEU A 24 2.98 14.50 8.65
C LEU A 24 2.94 15.16 7.28
N LYS A 25 1.87 14.92 6.49
CA LYS A 25 1.70 15.48 5.14
C LYS A 25 2.87 15.19 4.19
N ILE A 26 3.51 14.01 4.33
CA ILE A 26 4.61 13.57 3.47
C ILE A 26 4.17 12.49 2.45
N GLY A 27 2.86 12.28 2.31
CA GLY A 27 2.26 11.44 1.28
C GLY A 27 2.22 9.96 1.64
N ARG A 28 2.39 9.60 2.92
CA ARG A 28 2.21 8.22 3.37
C ARG A 28 0.74 7.83 3.33
N CYS A 29 0.48 6.55 3.16
CA CYS A 29 -0.86 5.97 3.23
C CYS A 29 -0.86 4.76 4.15
N GLN A 30 -1.95 4.55 4.89
CA GLN A 30 -2.20 3.28 5.56
C GLN A 30 -2.77 2.29 4.54
N VAL A 31 -2.13 1.14 4.43
CA VAL A 31 -2.46 0.10 3.45
C VAL A 31 -2.76 -1.19 4.19
N ARG A 32 -3.91 -1.80 3.90
CA ARG A 32 -4.20 -3.17 4.36
C ARG A 32 -3.50 -4.13 3.40
N ILE A 33 -2.40 -4.70 3.86
CA ILE A 33 -1.52 -5.55 3.07
C ILE A 33 -2.02 -6.99 3.22
N LEU A 34 -2.28 -7.64 2.09
CA LEU A 34 -2.78 -9.01 2.06
C LEU A 34 -1.78 -9.97 2.70
N GLY A 35 -2.27 -10.91 3.51
CA GLY A 35 -1.46 -11.90 4.21
C GLY A 35 -0.80 -11.39 5.51
N TYR A 36 -0.62 -10.07 5.65
CA TYR A 36 -0.04 -9.45 6.85
C TYR A 36 -1.10 -8.81 7.74
N HIS A 37 -2.15 -8.25 7.15
CA HIS A 37 -3.18 -7.48 7.84
C HIS A 37 -4.59 -8.08 7.62
N ASP A 38 -4.72 -9.40 7.51
CA ASP A 38 -6.01 -10.05 7.20
C ASP A 38 -6.98 -10.05 8.39
N ASP A 39 -6.48 -9.90 9.62
CA ASP A 39 -7.30 -9.82 10.82
C ASP A 39 -7.80 -8.39 11.07
N GLU A 40 -8.91 -8.03 10.42
CA GLU A 40 -9.54 -6.71 10.57
C GLU A 40 -10.06 -6.44 11.99
N LYS A 41 -10.35 -7.48 12.78
CA LYS A 41 -10.87 -7.31 14.15
C LYS A 41 -9.78 -6.88 15.10
N ASN A 42 -8.60 -7.49 14.98
CA ASN A 42 -7.47 -7.21 15.85
C ASN A 42 -6.58 -6.07 15.34
N ILE A 43 -6.62 -5.78 14.04
CA ILE A 43 -5.85 -4.70 13.41
C ILE A 43 -6.83 -3.75 12.70
N PRO A 44 -7.37 -2.73 13.40
CA PRO A 44 -8.21 -1.70 12.80
C PRO A 44 -7.47 -0.87 11.74
N ASP A 45 -8.20 -0.35 10.74
CA ASP A 45 -7.61 0.44 9.64
C ASP A 45 -6.77 1.65 10.11
N LYS A 46 -7.16 2.27 11.23
CA LYS A 46 -6.45 3.41 11.84
C LYS A 46 -5.11 3.03 12.48
N ASP A 47 -4.89 1.76 12.79
CA ASP A 47 -3.71 1.25 13.50
C ASP A 47 -2.71 0.61 12.52
N LEU A 48 -3.05 0.57 11.22
CA LEU A 48 -2.16 0.08 10.17
C LEU A 48 -0.87 0.92 10.08
N PRO A 49 0.29 0.30 9.79
CA PRO A 49 1.52 1.04 9.53
C PRO A 49 1.38 2.02 8.35
N TRP A 50 2.08 3.14 8.44
CA TRP A 50 2.16 4.12 7.36
C TRP A 50 3.16 3.69 6.30
N ALA A 51 2.68 3.40 5.09
CA ALA A 51 3.53 3.05 3.97
C ALA A 51 4.05 4.29 3.23
N TYR A 52 5.34 4.29 2.92
CA TYR A 52 6.01 5.40 2.25
C TYR A 52 5.86 5.33 0.73
N PRO A 53 5.56 6.43 0.04
CA PRO A 53 5.57 6.44 -1.43
C PRO A 53 7.01 6.41 -1.95
N ALA A 54 7.31 5.48 -2.85
CA ALA A 54 8.51 5.54 -3.67
C ALA A 54 8.30 6.60 -4.75
N MET A 55 8.95 7.75 -4.56
CA MET A 55 8.89 8.88 -5.47
C MET A 55 9.76 8.62 -6.72
N PRO A 56 9.34 9.04 -7.92
CA PRO A 56 10.19 8.99 -9.10
C PRO A 56 11.48 9.81 -8.88
N ILE A 57 12.61 9.32 -9.40
CA ILE A 57 13.94 9.92 -9.17
C ILE A 57 14.07 11.36 -9.68
N ASN A 58 13.25 11.75 -10.66
CA ASN A 58 13.23 13.08 -11.24
C ASN A 58 12.33 14.08 -10.50
N VAL A 59 11.78 13.71 -9.34
CA VAL A 59 10.94 14.59 -8.53
C VAL A 59 11.76 15.32 -7.45
N ARG A 60 11.34 16.54 -7.10
CA ARG A 60 12.01 17.36 -6.08
C ARG A 60 11.74 16.81 -4.66
N PRO A 61 12.70 16.92 -3.72
CA PRO A 61 12.53 16.43 -2.34
C PRO A 61 11.33 16.99 -1.56
N ASN A 62 10.82 18.17 -1.96
CA ASN A 62 9.69 18.83 -1.30
C ASN A 62 8.33 18.50 -1.94
N SER A 63 8.29 17.67 -2.98
CA SER A 63 7.04 17.24 -3.59
C SER A 63 6.43 16.10 -2.80
N VAL A 64 5.11 16.16 -2.59
CA VAL A 64 4.35 15.16 -1.85
C VAL A 64 3.58 14.27 -2.84
N ALA A 65 3.61 12.95 -2.65
CA ALA A 65 2.75 12.04 -3.40
C ALA A 65 1.29 12.18 -2.95
N THR A 66 0.43 12.73 -3.79
CA THR A 66 -0.99 13.02 -3.44
C THR A 66 -2.01 12.29 -4.32
N GLY A 67 -1.58 11.34 -5.15
CA GLY A 67 -2.45 10.68 -6.13
C GLY A 67 -3.30 9.51 -5.60
N LEU A 68 -2.99 8.98 -4.41
CA LEU A 68 -3.71 7.81 -3.87
C LEU A 68 -5.03 8.24 -3.21
N VAL A 69 -6.06 7.42 -3.40
CA VAL A 69 -7.37 7.55 -2.76
C VAL A 69 -7.73 6.24 -2.06
N GLU A 70 -8.58 6.32 -1.03
CA GLU A 70 -9.05 5.14 -0.30
C GLU A 70 -9.75 4.14 -1.24
N GLY A 71 -9.45 2.85 -1.07
CA GLY A 71 -9.97 1.75 -1.89
C GLY A 71 -9.15 1.39 -3.13
N VAL A 72 -8.14 2.19 -3.48
CA VAL A 72 -7.19 1.85 -4.56
C VAL A 72 -6.26 0.72 -4.14
N TRP A 73 -5.98 -0.18 -5.08
CA TRP A 73 -4.98 -1.22 -4.92
C TRP A 73 -3.60 -0.72 -5.33
N VAL A 74 -2.62 -1.13 -4.53
CA VAL A 74 -1.22 -0.73 -4.69
C VAL A 74 -0.29 -1.95 -4.58
N LEU A 75 0.86 -1.84 -5.24
CA LEU A 75 1.98 -2.78 -5.12
C LEU A 75 3.11 -2.10 -4.35
N GLY A 76 3.80 -2.87 -3.50
CA GLY A 76 4.92 -2.37 -2.72
C GLY A 76 5.90 -3.45 -2.29
N PHE A 77 6.83 -3.07 -1.43
CA PHE A 77 7.77 -3.97 -0.77
C PHE A 77 8.09 -3.50 0.65
N PHE A 78 8.64 -4.39 1.47
CA PHE A 78 9.17 -4.05 2.80
C PHE A 78 10.68 -3.80 2.68
N ARG A 79 11.15 -2.63 3.13
CA ARG A 79 12.59 -2.31 3.08
C ARG A 79 13.42 -3.05 4.14
N ASP A 80 12.74 -3.57 5.15
CA ASP A 80 13.23 -4.42 6.23
C ASP A 80 12.94 -5.92 5.98
N GLY A 81 12.61 -6.30 4.74
CA GLY A 81 12.46 -7.70 4.34
C GLY A 81 11.34 -8.41 5.09
N HIS A 82 11.64 -9.55 5.70
CA HIS A 82 10.66 -10.40 6.38
C HIS A 82 10.14 -9.83 7.71
N ASP A 83 10.80 -8.84 8.30
CA ASP A 83 10.30 -8.16 9.50
C ASP A 83 8.99 -7.40 9.22
N ALA A 84 8.80 -6.97 7.98
CA ALA A 84 7.56 -6.41 7.44
C ALA A 84 7.00 -5.21 8.22
N GLN A 85 7.86 -4.40 8.82
CA GLN A 85 7.49 -3.20 9.58
C GLN A 85 7.59 -1.92 8.75
N GLU A 86 8.38 -1.90 7.67
CA GLU A 86 8.65 -0.68 6.89
C GLU A 86 8.12 -0.77 5.44
N PRO A 87 6.80 -0.65 5.22
CA PRO A 87 6.21 -0.77 3.90
C PRO A 87 6.50 0.44 2.99
N VAL A 88 6.76 0.16 1.72
CA VAL A 88 6.97 1.14 0.64
C VAL A 88 6.02 0.87 -0.52
N ILE A 89 5.21 1.85 -0.90
CA ILE A 89 4.32 1.82 -2.07
C ILE A 89 5.13 2.21 -3.30
N THR A 90 5.06 1.41 -4.36
CA THR A 90 5.78 1.68 -5.62
C THR A 90 4.86 1.91 -6.81
N HIS A 91 3.73 1.20 -6.86
CA HIS A 91 2.82 1.28 -7.99
C HIS A 91 1.36 1.35 -7.54
N LEU A 92 0.55 2.03 -8.35
CA LEU A 92 -0.90 1.95 -8.32
C LEU A 92 -1.33 0.88 -9.34
N ILE A 93 -2.14 -0.08 -8.91
CA ILE A 93 -2.55 -1.22 -9.76
C ILE A 93 -3.84 -0.90 -10.49
N ASN A 94 -4.80 -0.24 -9.83
CA ASN A 94 -6.04 0.18 -10.46
C ASN A 94 -6.39 1.62 -10.09
N TYR A 95 -6.79 2.40 -11.08
CA TYR A 95 -7.62 3.56 -10.78
C TYR A 95 -9.01 2.99 -10.56
N GLY A 96 -9.51 2.98 -9.33
CA GLY A 96 -10.92 2.77 -9.06
C GLY A 96 -11.70 3.89 -9.74
N ARG A 97 -11.89 3.83 -11.05
CA ARG A 97 -12.64 4.82 -11.79
C ARG A 97 -14.11 4.55 -11.51
N ALA A 98 -14.59 5.11 -10.40
CA ALA A 98 -15.95 5.63 -10.41
C ALA A 98 -16.03 6.57 -11.62
N ARG A 99 -17.00 6.34 -12.50
CA ARG A 99 -17.44 7.39 -13.41
C ARG A 99 -18.04 8.51 -12.57
N ASP A 100 -18.32 9.66 -13.18
CA ASP A 100 -18.76 10.87 -12.48
C ASP A 100 -20.14 10.74 -11.79
N ASP A 101 -20.72 9.55 -11.73
CA ASP A 101 -21.82 9.20 -10.84
C ASP A 101 -21.24 8.67 -9.52
N ASP A 102 -21.61 9.25 -8.39
CA ASP A 102 -21.22 8.89 -7.02
C ASP A 102 -21.64 7.45 -6.59
N SER A 103 -21.74 6.51 -7.53
CA SER A 103 -22.08 5.10 -7.34
C SER A 103 -20.91 4.24 -6.86
N TYR A 104 -19.77 4.84 -6.46
CA TYR A 104 -18.62 4.10 -5.93
C TYR A 104 -19.01 3.34 -4.67
N LYS A 105 -19.29 2.05 -4.85
CA LYS A 105 -19.23 1.08 -3.77
C LYS A 105 -17.74 0.79 -3.56
N PRO A 106 -17.19 1.03 -2.34
CA PRO A 106 -15.86 0.53 -2.00
C PRO A 106 -15.79 -0.92 -2.45
N ALA A 107 -14.68 -1.33 -3.04
CA ALA A 107 -14.56 -2.67 -3.59
C ALA A 107 -14.80 -3.75 -2.51
N GLU A 108 -16.06 -4.09 -2.29
CA GLU A 108 -16.51 -5.27 -1.59
C GLU A 108 -16.01 -6.42 -2.45
N LYS A 109 -14.92 -7.06 -2.00
CA LYS A 109 -14.31 -8.25 -2.63
C LYS A 109 -14.20 -8.12 -4.16
N THR A 110 -13.31 -7.26 -4.65
CA THR A 110 -13.02 -7.25 -6.08
C THR A 110 -12.47 -8.62 -6.49
N LEU A 111 -13.01 -9.15 -7.59
CA LEU A 111 -12.82 -10.46 -8.25
C LEU A 111 -11.37 -10.96 -8.47
N TYR A 112 -10.37 -10.24 -7.97
CA TYR A 112 -8.95 -10.56 -8.09
C TYR A 112 -8.45 -11.47 -6.95
N THR A 113 -9.08 -11.47 -5.77
CA THR A 113 -8.60 -12.34 -4.66
C THR A 113 -8.80 -13.83 -4.94
N GLU A 114 -9.82 -14.22 -5.70
CA GLU A 114 -10.12 -15.65 -5.94
C GLU A 114 -9.33 -16.26 -7.11
N ASN A 115 -8.87 -15.45 -8.07
CA ASN A 115 -8.16 -15.95 -9.26
C ASN A 115 -6.63 -15.89 -9.17
N PHE A 116 -6.05 -15.06 -8.29
CA PHE A 116 -4.59 -14.99 -8.14
C PHE A 116 -4.01 -15.99 -7.13
N ILE A 117 -4.80 -16.48 -6.17
CA ILE A 117 -4.34 -17.52 -5.22
C ILE A 117 -4.04 -18.84 -5.95
N ASN A 118 -4.63 -19.09 -7.13
CA ASN A 118 -4.45 -20.32 -7.90
C ASN A 118 -3.33 -20.26 -8.97
N ILE A 119 -2.49 -19.21 -9.00
CA ILE A 119 -1.41 -19.04 -10.00
C ILE A 119 0.00 -19.03 -9.36
N ILE A 120 0.11 -19.29 -8.06
CA ILE A 120 1.39 -19.41 -7.32
C ILE A 120 1.53 -20.80 -6.70
#